data_AF-A0A9D0XNY3-F1
#
_entry.id   AF-A0A9D0XNY3-F1
#
_cell.length_a   1.000
_cell.length_b   1.000
_cell.length_c   1.000
_cell.angle_alpha   90.00
_cell.angle_beta   90.00
_cell.angle_gamma   90.00
#
_symmetry.space_group_name_H-M   'P 1'
#
loop_
_entity.id
_entity.type
_entity.pdbx_description
1 polymer ?
#
loop_
_entity_poly.entity_id
_entity_poly.type
_entity_poly.pdbx_seq_one_letter_code
_entity_poly.pdbx_strand_id
1 'polypeptide(L)' 'MKRAVSISLGSSTRDKRVALTLLGEEITLERIGTDGDVQRAIQLYNELD' A
#
# COMPACT_ATOMS: atom_id res chain seq x y z
N MET A 1 -10.77 7.22 10.19
CA MET A 1 -10.60 6.22 9.12
C MET A 1 -9.13 5.87 9.04
N LYS A 2 -8.76 4.60 9.27
CA LYS A 2 -7.34 4.19 9.27
C LYS A 2 -6.92 3.70 7.88
N ARG A 3 -5.63 3.80 7.59
CA ARG A 3 -5.05 3.37 6.31
C ARG A 3 -3.77 2.58 6.57
N ALA A 4 -3.61 1.47 5.88
CA ALA A 4 -2.36 0.70 5.87
C ALA A 4 -1.98 0.38 4.42
N VAL A 5 -0.74 0.68 4.06
CA VAL A 5 -0.22 0.50 2.70
C VAL A 5 1.02 -0.38 2.74
N SER A 6 1.01 -1.46 1.97
CA SER A 6 2.19 -2.28 1.69
C SER A 6 2.83 -1.78 0.39
N ILE A 7 4.07 -1.27 0.49
CA ILE A 7 4.91 -0.98 -0.67
C ILE A 7 5.78 -2.21 -0.95
N SER A 8 5.74 -2.70 -2.19
CA SER A 8 6.44 -3.92 -2.62
C SER A 8 7.30 -3.63 -3.85
N LEU A 9 8.55 -4.10 -3.87
CA LEU A 9 9.36 -4.13 -5.09
C LEU A 9 8.84 -5.13 -6.13
N GLY A 10 7.84 -5.94 -5.80
CA GLY A 10 7.23 -6.88 -6.75
C GLY A 10 6.31 -6.20 -7.77
N SER A 11 5.73 -7.01 -8.66
CA SER A 11 4.90 -6.48 -9.74
C SER A 11 3.65 -5.73 -9.24
N SER A 12 3.32 -4.63 -9.93
CA SER A 12 2.09 -3.84 -9.77
C SER A 12 0.83 -4.57 -10.27
N THR A 13 0.97 -5.65 -11.04
CA THR A 13 -0.17 -6.48 -11.52
C THR A 13 -0.98 -7.11 -10.39
N ARG A 14 -0.40 -7.22 -9.18
CA ARG A 14 -1.05 -7.74 -7.97
C ARG A 14 -1.57 -6.63 -7.06
N ASP A 15 -1.60 -5.40 -7.53
CA ASP A 15 -2.03 -4.26 -6.72
C ASP A 15 -3.50 -4.39 -6.39
N LYS A 16 -3.81 -4.09 -5.13
CA LYS A 16 -5.14 -4.33 -4.58
C LYS A 16 -5.43 -3.32 -3.50
N ARG A 17 -6.67 -2.84 -3.50
CA ARG A 17 -7.23 -1.99 -2.46
C ARG A 17 -8.50 -2.64 -1.93
N VAL A 18 -8.63 -2.71 -0.62
CA VAL A 18 -9.82 -3.21 0.06
C VAL A 18 -10.18 -2.27 1.21
N ALA A 19 -11.48 -2.04 1.39
CA ALA A 19 -12.01 -1.42 2.59
C ALA A 19 -12.64 -2.52 3.44
N LEU A 20 -12.32 -2.56 4.74
CA LEU A 20 -12.90 -3.51 5.67
C LEU A 20 -13.09 -2.87 7.05
N THR A 21 -14.00 -3.43 7.83
CA THR A 21 -14.11 -3.15 9.25
C THR A 21 -13.24 -4.15 10.01
N LEU A 22 -12.24 -3.66 10.74
CA LEU A 22 -11.37 -4.47 11.58
C LEU A 22 -11.41 -3.94 13.01
N LEU A 23 -11.82 -4.78 13.96
CA LEU A 23 -11.95 -4.41 15.38
C LEU A 23 -12.88 -3.20 15.62
N GLY A 24 -13.96 -3.10 14.84
CA GLY A 24 -14.92 -1.98 14.93
C GLY A 24 -14.49 -0.69 14.22
N GLU A 25 -13.32 -0.67 13.58
CA GLU A 25 -12.79 0.49 12.86
C GLU A 25 -12.81 0.25 11.34
N GLU A 26 -13.20 1.25 10.57
CA GLU A 26 -13.04 1.21 9.11
C GLU A 26 -11.58 1.46 8.71
N ILE A 27 -11.00 0.49 8.00
CA ILE A 27 -9.63 0.52 7.53
C ILE A 27 -9.59 0.31 6.02
N THR A 28 -8.81 1.14 5.32
CA THR A 28 -8.41 0.88 3.94
C THR A 28 -7.05 0.18 3.94
N LEU A 29 -6.98 -1.01 3.33
CA LEU A 29 -5.75 -1.77 3.12
C LEU A 29 -5.35 -1.73 1.64
N GLU A 30 -4.10 -1.38 1.36
CA GLU A 30 -3.57 -1.26 0.01
C GLU A 30 -2.25 -2.03 -0.15
N ARG A 31 -2.04 -2.59 -1.34
CA ARG A 31 -0.74 -3.07 -1.80
C ARG A 31 -0.39 -2.37 -3.10
N ILE A 32 0.79 -1.76 -3.14
CA ILE A 32 1.35 -1.07 -4.30
C ILE A 32 2.68 -1.72 -4.67
N GLY A 33 2.75 -2.26 -5.89
CA GLY A 33 3.95 -2.80 -6.50
C GLY A 33 4.71 -1.70 -7.24
N THR A 34 6.04 -1.73 -7.18
CA THR A 34 6.89 -0.79 -7.90
C THR A 34 7.64 -1.43 -9.08
N ASP A 35 7.35 -2.68 -9.41
CA ASP A 35 7.92 -3.39 -10.57
C ASP A 35 9.47 -3.40 -10.58
N GLY A 36 10.08 -3.47 -9.39
CA GLY A 36 11.52 -3.43 -9.19
C GLY A 36 12.12 -2.03 -9.05
N ASP A 37 11.32 -0.97 -9.23
CA ASP A 37 11.78 0.41 -9.05
C ASP A 37 11.94 0.75 -7.57
N VAL A 38 13.19 0.81 -7.13
CA VAL A 38 13.58 1.15 -5.76
C VAL A 38 13.36 2.63 -5.46
N GLN A 39 13.62 3.53 -6.41
CA GLN A 39 13.46 4.96 -6.19
C GLN A 39 11.98 5.31 -5.99
N ARG A 40 11.12 4.72 -6.81
CA ARG A 40 9.66 4.83 -6.64
C ARG A 40 9.20 4.28 -5.30
N ALA A 41 9.77 3.16 -4.83
CA ALA A 41 9.41 2.61 -3.52
C ALA A 41 9.80 3.54 -2.36
N ILE A 42 11.00 4.13 -2.42
CA ILE A 42 11.46 5.12 -1.44
C ILE A 42 10.57 6.36 -1.45
N GLN A 43 10.25 6.87 -2.64
CA GLN A 43 9.37 8.03 -2.79
C GLN A 43 7.99 7.75 -2.17
N LEU A 44 7.37 6.62 -2.51
CA LEU A 44 6.07 6.23 -1.94
C LEU A 44 6.13 6.08 -0.42
N TYR A 45 7.23 5.57 0.13
CA TYR A 45 7.39 5.45 1.58
C TYR A 45 7.40 6.84 2.24
N ASN A 46 8.21 7.77 1.72
CA ASN A 46 8.30 9.13 2.25
C ASN A 46 7.00 9.93 2.09
N GLU A 47 6.18 9.65 1.07
CA GLU A 47 4.88 10.30 0.88
C GLU A 47 3.78 9.76 1.83
N LEU A 48 4.01 8.60 2.43
CA LEU A 48 3.04 7.92 3.30
C LEU A 48 3.39 7.98 4.80
N ASP A 49 4.60 8.45 5.13
CA ASP A 49 5.04 8.82 6.48
C ASP A 49 4.63 10.27 6.80
#